data_AF-A0A1B7X9J9-F1
#
_entry.id   AF-A0A1B7X9J9-F1
#
_cell.length_a   1.000
_cell.length_b   1.000
_cell.length_c   1.000
_cell.angle_alpha   90.00
_cell.angle_beta   90.00
_cell.angle_gamma   90.00
#
_symmetry.space_group_name_H-M   'P 1'
#
loop_
_entity.id
_entity.type
_entity.pdbx_description
1 polymer ?
#
loop_
_entity_poly.entity_id
_entity_poly.type
_entity_poly.pdbx_seq_one_letter_code
_entity_poly.pdbx_strand_id
1 'polypeptide(L)'
;MKNSMAFEKKFVDVVCEKIEEMNISHNEFGRRAFGPPDGGRLWRSIRGVEGKKKPRKVSIHEAYDIAHVLGTDLPTLLWQVDKEFSSQK
;
A
#
# COMPACT_ATOMS: atom_id res chain seq x y z
N MET A 1 21.58 11.66 -2.04
CA MET A 1 20.20 11.29 -1.65
C MET A 1 19.76 10.05 -2.42
N LYS A 2 19.87 8.84 -1.84
CA LYS A 2 19.42 7.58 -2.47
C LYS A 2 18.25 6.90 -1.73
N ASN A 3 17.77 7.45 -0.61
CA ASN A 3 16.79 6.81 0.28
C ASN A 3 15.36 7.36 0.22
N SER A 4 15.01 8.24 -0.72
CA SER A 4 13.77 9.05 -0.61
C SER A 4 12.45 8.30 -0.87
N MET A 5 12.46 6.98 -1.09
CA MET A 5 11.24 6.17 -1.29
C MET A 5 11.28 4.81 -0.56
N ALA A 6 12.26 4.59 0.33
CA ALA A 6 12.39 3.30 1.01
C ALA A 6 11.23 3.03 1.97
N PHE A 7 10.76 4.08 2.66
CA PHE A 7 9.60 4.00 3.55
C PHE A 7 8.31 3.74 2.76
N GLU A 8 8.07 4.47 1.68
CA GLU A 8 6.88 4.26 0.83
C GLU A 8 6.86 2.86 0.20
N LYS A 9 8.02 2.32 -0.16
CA LYS A 9 8.11 0.92 -0.60
C LYS A 9 7.72 -0.03 0.53
N LYS A 10 8.26 0.17 1.73
CA LYS A 10 7.94 -0.69 2.88
C LYS A 10 6.46 -0.61 3.27
N PHE A 11 5.85 0.57 3.16
CA PHE A 11 4.39 0.72 3.32
C PHE A 11 3.62 -0.18 2.35
N VAL A 12 3.99 -0.17 1.07
CA VAL A 12 3.34 -1.02 0.05
C VAL A 12 3.56 -2.51 0.33
N ASP A 13 4.76 -2.90 0.77
CA ASP A 13 5.09 -4.29 1.11
C ASP A 13 4.20 -4.80 2.26
N VAL A 14 4.10 -4.04 3.37
CA VAL A 14 3.22 -4.38 4.51
C VAL A 14 1.75 -4.46 4.11
N VAL A 15 1.29 -3.56 3.24
CA VAL A 15 -0.07 -3.63 2.71
C VAL A 15 -0.27 -4.90 1.87
N CYS A 16 0.72 -5.32 1.09
CA CYS A 16 0.63 -6.57 0.31
C CYS A 16 0.52 -7.80 1.21
N GLU A 17 1.35 -7.88 2.26
CA GLU A 17 1.30 -8.97 3.24
C GLU A 17 -0.09 -9.07 3.89
N LYS A 18 -0.68 -7.94 4.30
CA LYS A 18 -2.04 -7.93 4.86
C LYS A 18 -3.12 -8.33 3.86
N ILE A 19 -2.97 -7.99 2.59
CA ILE A 19 -3.90 -8.45 1.54
C ILE A 19 -3.87 -9.98 1.41
N GLU A 20 -2.69 -10.59 1.53
CA GLU A 20 -2.53 -12.04 1.54
C GLU A 20 -3.22 -12.67 2.76
N GLU A 21 -3.06 -12.08 3.95
CA GLU A 21 -3.75 -12.50 5.19
C GLU A 21 -5.28 -12.41 5.08
N MET A 22 -5.79 -11.39 4.39
CA MET A 22 -7.22 -11.21 4.13
C MET A 22 -7.79 -12.21 3.10
N ASN A 23 -6.94 -12.96 2.40
CA ASN A 23 -7.32 -13.90 1.35
C ASN A 23 -8.20 -13.27 0.25
N ILE A 24 -7.88 -12.03 -0.17
CA ILE A 24 -8.52 -11.34 -1.29
C ILE A 24 -7.53 -11.03 -2.40
N SER A 25 -8.00 -10.95 -3.64
CA SER A 25 -7.13 -10.55 -4.75
C SER A 25 -6.73 -9.08 -4.64
N HIS A 26 -5.53 -8.72 -5.10
CA HIS A 26 -5.11 -7.32 -5.19
C HIS A 26 -6.02 -6.45 -6.08
N ASN A 27 -6.67 -7.05 -7.09
CA ASN A 27 -7.62 -6.31 -7.92
C ASN A 27 -8.87 -5.93 -7.12
N GLU A 28 -9.38 -6.89 -6.32
CA GLU A 28 -10.50 -6.67 -5.42
C GLU A 28 -10.14 -5.65 -4.33
N PHE A 29 -8.98 -5.80 -3.67
CA PHE A 29 -8.48 -4.82 -2.72
C PHE A 29 -8.43 -3.41 -3.33
N GLY A 30 -7.86 -3.27 -4.52
CA GLY A 30 -7.76 -1.97 -5.19
C GLY A 30 -9.13 -1.33 -5.45
N ARG A 31 -10.14 -2.11 -5.84
CA ARG A 31 -11.50 -1.58 -6.02
C ARG A 31 -12.13 -1.11 -4.71
N ARG A 32 -11.85 -1.78 -3.60
CA ARG A 32 -12.34 -1.37 -2.27
C ARG A 32 -11.64 -0.10 -1.77
N ALA A 33 -10.33 -0.02 -1.92
CA ALA A 33 -9.53 1.08 -1.38
C ALA A 33 -9.58 2.36 -2.24
N PHE A 34 -9.73 2.23 -3.56
CA PHE A 34 -9.64 3.38 -4.49
C PHE A 34 -10.90 3.57 -5.35
N GLY A 35 -11.93 2.75 -5.16
CA GLY A 35 -13.20 2.83 -5.86
C GLY A 35 -13.24 2.21 -7.27
N PRO A 36 -14.43 1.82 -7.76
CA PRO A 36 -14.62 1.37 -9.14
C PRO A 36 -14.72 2.55 -10.14
N PRO A 37 -14.42 2.32 -11.44
CA PRO A 37 -13.94 1.06 -12.02
C PRO A 37 -12.42 0.90 -11.92
N ASP A 38 -11.69 1.98 -11.62
CA ASP A 38 -10.24 2.10 -11.81
C ASP A 38 -9.38 1.61 -10.65
N GLY A 39 -9.95 1.33 -9.47
CA GLY A 39 -9.16 1.12 -8.26
C GLY A 39 -8.15 -0.04 -8.33
N GLY A 40 -8.49 -1.11 -9.05
CA GLY A 40 -7.55 -2.20 -9.32
C GLY A 40 -6.34 -1.76 -10.16
N ARG A 41 -6.54 -0.84 -11.11
CA ARG A 41 -5.46 -0.25 -11.92
C ARG A 41 -4.61 0.71 -11.07
N LEU A 42 -5.26 1.54 -10.25
CA LEU A 42 -4.56 2.44 -9.33
C LEU A 42 -3.65 1.68 -8.36
N TRP A 43 -4.16 0.61 -7.75
CA TRP A 43 -3.35 -0.24 -6.87
C TRP A 43 -2.17 -0.90 -7.60
N ARG A 44 -2.35 -1.39 -8.83
CA ARG A 44 -1.24 -1.89 -9.66
C ARG A 44 -0.18 -0.81 -9.94
N SER A 45 -0.59 0.43 -10.20
CA SER A 45 0.35 1.54 -10.42
C SER A 45 1.17 1.88 -9.17
N ILE A 46 0.58 1.77 -7.98
CA ILE A 46 1.26 1.99 -6.69
C ILE A 46 2.30 0.90 -6.42
N ARG A 47 1.96 -0.37 -6.72
CA ARG A 47 2.88 -1.49 -6.57
C ARG A 47 4.01 -1.52 -7.61
N GLY A 48 3.99 -0.64 -8.61
CA GLY A 48 5.04 -0.58 -9.63
C GLY A 48 5.06 -1.79 -10.58
N VAL A 49 3.97 -2.53 -10.70
CA VAL A 49 3.88 -3.70 -11.60
C VAL A 49 3.52 -3.31 -13.04
N GLU A 50 3.26 -2.02 -13.32
CA GLU A 50 3.01 -1.49 -14.66
C GLU A 50 4.31 -1.20 -15.44
N GLY A 51 5.05 -2.26 -15.79
CA GLY A 51 6.22 -2.15 -16.67
C GLY A 51 7.31 -1.19 -16.16
N LYS A 52 7.93 -0.41 -17.05
CA LYS A 52 9.03 0.51 -16.72
C LYS A 52 8.59 1.83 -16.05
N LYS A 53 7.32 1.99 -15.68
CA LYS A 53 6.83 3.23 -15.06
C LYS A 53 7.26 3.31 -13.60
N LYS A 54 7.57 4.53 -13.15
CA LYS A 54 7.82 4.77 -11.72
C LYS A 54 6.54 4.47 -10.93
N PRO A 55 6.62 3.78 -9.78
CA PRO A 55 5.46 3.53 -8.94
C PRO A 55 4.78 4.84 -8.54
N ARG A 56 3.45 4.84 -8.55
CA ARG A 56 2.65 5.98 -8.09
C ARG A 56 2.74 6.08 -6.57
N LYS A 57 2.93 7.30 -6.04
CA LYS A 57 2.90 7.56 -4.60
C LYS A 57 1.48 7.49 -4.05
N VAL A 58 1.35 7.00 -2.81
CA VAL A 58 0.11 7.02 -2.04
C VAL A 58 -0.05 8.38 -1.37
N SER A 59 -1.21 8.99 -1.52
CA SER A 59 -1.56 10.22 -0.79
C SER A 59 -2.14 9.89 0.59
N ILE A 60 -2.23 10.88 1.48
CA ILE A 60 -2.67 10.64 2.87
C ILE A 60 -4.11 10.11 2.98
N HIS A 61 -5.03 10.59 2.15
CA HIS A 61 -6.41 10.10 2.15
C HIS A 61 -6.49 8.66 1.64
N GLU A 62 -5.72 8.33 0.60
CA GLU A 62 -5.62 6.95 0.12
C GLU A 62 -5.02 6.02 1.17
N ALA A 63 -4.03 6.48 1.95
CA ALA A 63 -3.48 5.69 3.06
C ALA A 63 -4.54 5.42 4.14
N TYR A 64 -5.43 6.39 4.39
CA TYR A 64 -6.56 6.23 5.31
C TYR A 64 -7.57 5.20 4.79
N ASP A 65 -7.95 5.27 3.51
CA ASP A 65 -8.88 4.31 2.88
C ASP A 65 -8.28 2.90 2.83
N ILE A 66 -6.98 2.79 2.54
CA ILE A 66 -6.23 1.53 2.62
C ILE A 66 -6.33 0.94 4.03
N ALA A 67 -6.02 1.72 5.07
CA ALA A 67 -6.09 1.23 6.45
C ALA A 67 -7.50 0.74 6.81
N HIS A 68 -8.53 1.49 6.41
CA HIS A 68 -9.92 1.11 6.63
C HIS A 68 -10.28 -0.23 5.96
N VAL A 69 -9.89 -0.43 4.69
CA VAL A 69 -10.14 -1.69 3.97
C VAL A 69 -9.39 -2.86 4.61
N LEU A 70 -8.20 -2.62 5.16
CA LEU A 70 -7.42 -3.62 5.91
C LEU A 70 -8.00 -3.92 7.30
N GLY A 71 -9.11 -3.27 7.70
CA GLY A 71 -9.73 -3.47 9.01
C GLY A 71 -8.94 -2.87 10.17
N THR A 72 -8.15 -1.82 9.91
CA THR A 72 -7.35 -1.12 10.93
C THR A 72 -7.45 0.41 10.78
N ASP A 73 -6.73 1.16 11.61
CA ASP A 73 -6.59 2.60 11.51
C ASP A 73 -5.21 3.00 10.96
N LEU A 74 -5.13 4.19 10.36
CA LEU A 74 -3.90 4.67 9.74
C LEU A 74 -2.72 4.79 10.73
N PRO A 75 -2.88 5.35 11.95
CA PRO A 75 -1.81 5.34 12.95
C PRO A 75 -1.25 3.94 13.23
N THR A 76 -2.10 2.95 13.46
CA THR A 76 -1.71 1.56 13.70
C THR A 76 -0.95 0.97 12.52
N LEU A 77 -1.44 1.18 11.29
CA LEU A 77 -0.75 0.73 10.07
C LEU A 77 0.63 1.38 9.92
N LEU A 78 0.74 2.70 10.14
CA LEU A 78 2.01 3.42 10.03
C LEU A 78 3.01 2.97 11.11
N TRP A 79 2.55 2.70 12.32
CA TRP A 79 3.40 2.14 13.38
C TRP A 79 3.96 0.76 12.98
N GLN A 80 3.14 -0.11 12.39
CA GLN A 80 3.62 -1.41 11.90
C GLN A 80 4.67 -1.25 10.81
N VAL A 81 4.42 -0.37 9.83
CA VAL A 81 5.37 -0.06 8.77
C VAL A 81 6.68 0.47 9.33
N ASP A 82 6.64 1.41 10.28
CA ASP A 82 7.84 1.98 10.89
C ASP A 82 8.63 0.94 11.71
N LYS A 83 7.92 0.10 12.48
CA LYS A 83 8.53 -0.98 13.26
C LYS A 83 9.29 -1.94 12.34
N GLU A 84 8.70 -2.36 11.23
CA GLU A 84 9.36 -3.26 10.29
C GLU A 84 10.45 -2.57 9.47
N PHE A 85 10.28 -1.29 9.13
CA PHE A 85 11.30 -0.51 8.44
C PHE A 85 12.55 -0.31 9.31
N SER A 86 12.36 -0.06 10.61
CA SER A 86 13.45 0.14 11.56
C SER A 86 14.13 -1.15 11.97
N SER A 87 13.44 -2.29 11.92
CA SER A 87 14.03 -3.62 12.20
C SER A 87 14.97 -4.12 11.08
N GLN A 88 14.99 -3.45 9.92
CA GLN A 88 15.87 -3.77 8.79
C GLN A 88 17.14 -2.89 8.74
N LYS A 89 17.34 -2.00 9.71
CA LYS A 89 18.55 -1.18 9.87
C LYS A 89 19.52 -1.81 10.86
#